data_AF-E4LA09-F1
#
_entry.id   AF-E4LA09-F1
#
_cell.length_a   1.000
_cell.length_b   1.000
_cell.length_c   1.000
_cell.angle_alpha   90.00
_cell.angle_beta   90.00
_cell.angle_gamma   90.00
#
_symmetry.space_group_name_H-M   'P 1'
#
loop_
_entity.id
_entity.type
_entity.pdbx_description
1 polymer ?
#
loop_
_entity_poly.entity_id
_entity_poly.type
_entity_poly.pdbx_seq_one_letter_code
_entity_poly.pdbx_strand_id
1 'polypeptide(L)'
;MFIIPYIALLIVCVLFFIVCYFLICGHSRKKSKKACVKKRSKKSFSESGFIHGKNTHEDEKLIEKVAQDTLVIPPLKRADNKDIFDSFEKTKAFSRDELKGNLKSAEKESYKEFDNEPSPNVVGNINDTSKFETYFVRHFLNQYGAVSKTVESDTKLITHALISSLNMTDKEACDTLMHLMVQEALQNAQKTYIMMPSECIKGMVVAAFCDVARGSRTDTKTIIAYDALKSMPRMEENSFKALSLLLIFHYSGSSEITDSASIKRYAEKYVSPFINDLPDVYSGYQQLEYLHCISLQNKDIAFGEVLHNSYPLIFSYRGAMKSELKELWNFDDSILVPSLYNSYYKLPASDDSLLDEFFDKNGIYDEKIKHHIRALLHSRPVAYDRKELNHILGKISNDLKMLQEEWDTGMLRRSSLTLMGMYIAHIYIREVIGENFDISHWI
;
A
#
# COMPACT_ATOMS: atom_id res chain seq x y z
N MET A 1 66.70 -13.27 -5.88
CA MET A 1 65.65 -14.30 -6.00
C MET A 1 64.37 -13.85 -5.28
N PHE A 2 63.83 -12.65 -5.59
CA PHE A 2 62.72 -12.02 -4.83
C PHE A 2 61.75 -11.19 -5.70
N ILE A 3 61.65 -11.45 -7.01
CA ILE A 3 60.75 -10.68 -7.91
C ILE A 3 59.56 -11.53 -8.40
N ILE A 4 59.72 -12.87 -8.38
CA ILE A 4 58.72 -13.83 -8.87
C ILE A 4 57.36 -13.77 -8.12
N PRO A 5 57.28 -13.61 -6.78
CA PRO A 5 55.98 -13.61 -6.10
C PRO A 5 55.16 -12.33 -6.36
N TYR A 6 55.83 -11.20 -6.61
CA TYR A 6 55.17 -9.93 -6.89
C TYR A 6 54.59 -9.87 -8.32
N ILE A 7 55.25 -10.52 -9.28
CA ILE A 7 54.73 -10.64 -10.65
C ILE A 7 53.46 -11.50 -10.67
N ALA A 8 53.44 -12.60 -9.92
CA ALA A 8 52.25 -13.44 -9.80
C ALA A 8 51.06 -12.68 -9.21
N LEU A 9 51.29 -11.89 -8.16
CA LEU A 9 50.26 -11.05 -7.53
C LEU A 9 49.71 -9.98 -8.49
N LEU A 10 50.59 -9.36 -9.28
CA LEU A 10 50.20 -8.33 -10.26
C LEU A 10 49.35 -8.93 -11.38
N ILE A 11 49.67 -10.13 -11.85
CA ILE A 11 48.87 -10.86 -12.86
C ILE A 11 47.48 -11.20 -12.32
N VAL A 12 47.38 -11.64 -11.07
CA VAL A 12 46.08 -11.96 -10.43
C VAL A 12 45.23 -10.69 -10.26
N CYS A 13 45.82 -9.57 -9.85
CA CYS A 13 45.11 -8.30 -9.75
C CYS A 13 44.60 -7.82 -11.11
N VAL A 14 45.40 -7.91 -12.17
CA VAL A 14 45.00 -7.51 -13.53
C VAL A 14 43.85 -8.39 -14.03
N LEU A 15 43.91 -9.71 -13.82
CA LEU A 15 42.82 -10.62 -14.18
C LEU A 15 41.53 -10.32 -13.42
N PHE A 16 41.63 -10.00 -12.13
CA PHE A 16 40.47 -9.60 -11.31
C PHE A 16 39.80 -8.34 -11.86
N PHE A 17 40.57 -7.30 -12.22
CA PHE A 17 40.01 -6.08 -12.81
C PHE A 17 39.40 -6.32 -14.20
N ILE A 18 39.95 -7.22 -15.02
CA ILE A 18 39.38 -7.59 -16.32
C ILE A 18 38.03 -8.29 -16.12
N VAL A 19 37.93 -9.22 -15.17
CA VAL A 19 36.66 -9.90 -14.85
C VAL A 19 35.63 -8.93 -14.30
N CYS A 20 36.02 -8.03 -13.38
CA CYS A 20 35.14 -6.97 -12.89
C CYS A 20 34.69 -6.01 -14.00
N TYR A 21 35.57 -5.67 -14.93
CA TYR A 21 35.24 -4.85 -16.09
C TYR A 21 34.23 -5.54 -17.02
N PHE A 22 34.37 -6.85 -17.26
CA PHE A 22 33.41 -7.62 -18.04
C PHE A 22 32.04 -7.78 -17.36
N LEU A 23 32.01 -7.86 -16.02
CA LEU A 23 30.78 -7.91 -15.25
C LEU A 23 30.05 -6.56 -15.20
N ILE A 24 30.77 -5.44 -15.11
CA ILE A 24 30.19 -4.10 -15.00
C ILE A 24 29.85 -3.50 -16.38
N CYS A 25 30.67 -3.74 -17.40
CA CYS A 25 30.51 -3.15 -18.73
C CYS A 25 29.91 -4.11 -19.77
N GLY A 26 28.95 -4.95 -19.34
CA GLY A 26 28.24 -5.95 -20.13
C GLY A 26 28.20 -5.70 -21.65
N HIS A 27 28.67 -6.70 -22.40
CA HIS A 27 28.82 -6.81 -23.86
C HIS A 27 27.97 -5.83 -24.71
N SER A 28 28.47 -4.61 -24.94
CA SER A 28 27.83 -3.64 -25.84
C SER A 28 28.14 -3.98 -27.31
N ARG A 29 27.29 -4.79 -27.95
CA ARG A 29 27.27 -4.94 -29.41
C ARG A 29 26.59 -3.71 -30.04
N LYS A 30 27.40 -2.76 -30.50
CA LYS A 30 26.99 -1.70 -31.42
C LYS A 30 26.44 -2.30 -32.73
N LYS A 31 25.18 -1.98 -33.07
CA LYS A 31 24.71 -1.94 -34.46
C LYS A 31 24.12 -0.58 -34.77
N SER A 32 24.77 0.12 -35.69
CA SER A 32 24.32 1.37 -36.30
C SER A 32 23.03 1.14 -37.10
N LYS A 33 22.07 2.07 -37.06
CA LYS A 33 21.23 2.43 -38.20
C LYS A 33 20.65 3.84 -38.03
N LYS A 34 20.51 4.48 -39.19
CA LYS A 34 20.32 5.93 -39.45
C LYS A 34 18.93 6.45 -39.07
N ALA A 35 18.89 7.77 -38.88
CA ALA A 35 17.73 8.61 -38.62
C ALA A 35 16.61 8.48 -39.66
N CYS A 36 15.37 8.62 -39.19
CA CYS A 36 14.29 9.22 -39.97
C CYS A 36 13.33 9.96 -39.02
N VAL A 37 13.28 11.28 -39.18
CA VAL A 37 12.33 12.18 -38.54
C VAL A 37 10.95 11.96 -39.16
N LYS A 38 9.95 11.65 -38.33
CA LYS A 38 8.54 11.89 -38.66
C LYS A 38 7.82 12.48 -37.46
N LYS A 39 7.37 13.73 -37.63
CA LYS A 39 6.36 14.40 -36.81
C LYS A 39 5.12 13.50 -36.68
N ARG A 40 4.55 13.39 -35.48
CA ARG A 40 3.11 13.17 -35.31
C ARG A 40 2.58 13.78 -34.03
N SER A 41 1.38 14.30 -34.19
CA SER A 41 0.53 15.13 -33.35
C SER A 41 0.01 14.46 -32.08
N LYS A 42 -0.36 15.32 -31.12
CA LYS A 42 -1.23 15.08 -29.95
C LYS A 42 -2.37 14.07 -30.21
N LYS A 43 -2.56 13.13 -29.29
CA LYS A 43 -3.88 12.72 -28.75
C LYS A 43 -3.75 11.80 -27.53
N SER A 44 -4.47 12.18 -26.47
CA SER A 44 -5.18 11.38 -25.45
C SER A 44 -4.58 10.03 -25.02
N PHE A 45 -4.26 9.94 -23.73
CA PHE A 45 -3.90 8.72 -23.02
C PHE A 45 -5.17 7.88 -22.76
N SER A 46 -5.30 6.76 -23.47
CA SER A 46 -6.28 5.70 -23.18
C SER A 46 -5.65 4.34 -23.49
N GLU A 47 -5.85 3.39 -22.57
CA GLU A 47 -5.70 1.94 -22.71
C GLU A 47 -4.30 1.37 -22.97
N SER A 48 -3.66 0.85 -21.91
CA SER A 48 -2.62 -0.18 -22.04
C SER A 48 -3.27 -1.57 -22.06
N GLY A 49 -3.48 -2.07 -23.28
CA GLY A 49 -3.82 -3.47 -23.53
C GLY A 49 -2.64 -4.41 -23.23
N PHE A 50 -3.00 -5.59 -22.74
CA PHE A 50 -2.17 -6.78 -22.64
C PHE A 50 -1.39 -7.04 -23.94
N ILE A 51 -0.06 -7.15 -23.84
CA ILE A 51 0.75 -7.74 -24.91
C ILE A 51 1.08 -9.18 -24.52
N HIS A 52 0.40 -10.08 -25.20
CA HIS A 52 0.73 -11.49 -25.30
C HIS A 52 2.01 -11.64 -26.12
N GLY A 53 3.11 -12.09 -25.49
CA GLY A 53 4.40 -12.33 -26.13
C GLY A 53 4.91 -13.72 -25.79
N LYS A 54 4.74 -14.65 -26.74
CA LYS A 54 5.30 -16.00 -26.76
C LYS A 54 6.80 -16.00 -26.47
N ASN A 55 7.24 -16.89 -25.58
CA ASN A 55 8.51 -17.62 -25.62
C ASN A 55 8.47 -18.79 -24.59
N THR A 56 7.45 -19.65 -24.69
CA THR A 56 7.43 -20.95 -24.02
C THR A 56 8.25 -21.92 -24.86
N HIS A 57 9.49 -22.20 -24.48
CA HIS A 57 10.18 -23.48 -24.75
C HIS A 57 11.61 -23.56 -24.16
N GLU A 58 12.19 -22.46 -23.67
CA GLU A 58 13.52 -22.51 -23.00
C GLU A 58 13.43 -22.51 -21.46
N ASP A 59 12.35 -21.99 -20.87
CA ASP A 59 12.18 -21.95 -19.40
C ASP A 59 11.68 -23.29 -18.80
N GLU A 60 11.04 -24.16 -19.58
CA GLU A 60 10.64 -25.50 -19.12
C GLU A 60 11.84 -26.42 -18.84
N LYS A 61 12.96 -26.24 -19.56
CA LYS A 61 14.17 -27.07 -19.39
C LYS A 61 15.01 -26.72 -18.16
N LEU A 62 14.87 -25.51 -17.62
CA LEU A 62 15.54 -25.11 -16.38
C LEU A 62 14.75 -25.53 -15.13
N ILE A 63 13.42 -25.56 -15.22
CA ILE A 63 12.55 -26.03 -14.14
C ILE A 63 12.66 -27.56 -13.98
N GLU A 64 12.86 -28.30 -15.07
CA GLU A 64 13.02 -29.76 -15.04
C GLU A 64 14.38 -30.22 -14.45
N LYS A 65 15.42 -29.37 -14.50
CA LYS A 65 16.76 -29.68 -13.97
C LYS A 65 16.92 -29.41 -12.47
N VAL A 66 16.21 -28.41 -11.93
CA VAL A 66 16.31 -28.05 -10.50
C VAL A 66 15.41 -28.94 -9.63
N ALA A 67 14.36 -29.55 -10.20
CA ALA A 67 13.50 -30.50 -9.49
C ALA A 67 14.14 -31.88 -9.22
N GLN A 68 15.26 -32.21 -9.87
CA GLN A 68 15.90 -33.54 -9.75
C GLN A 68 16.87 -33.68 -8.57
N ASP A 69 17.34 -32.59 -7.95
CA ASP A 69 18.42 -32.65 -6.95
C ASP A 69 17.96 -32.57 -5.47
N THR A 70 16.65 -32.57 -5.17
CA THR A 70 16.19 -32.49 -3.75
C THR A 70 15.06 -33.42 -3.31
N LEU A 71 14.92 -34.62 -3.89
CA LEU A 71 14.04 -35.67 -3.34
C LEU A 71 14.65 -37.06 -3.56
N VAL A 72 15.46 -37.54 -2.60
CA VAL A 72 15.86 -38.95 -2.53
C VAL A 72 14.70 -39.74 -1.91
N ILE A 73 13.78 -40.21 -2.76
CA ILE A 73 12.87 -41.30 -2.44
C ILE A 73 13.49 -42.57 -3.05
N PRO A 74 13.70 -43.68 -2.31
CA PRO A 74 14.24 -44.90 -2.89
C PRO A 74 13.26 -45.48 -3.92
N PRO A 75 13.72 -46.08 -5.03
CA PRO A 75 12.83 -46.63 -6.03
C PRO A 75 12.12 -47.88 -5.48
N LEU A 76 10.78 -47.88 -5.49
CA LEU A 76 9.97 -49.07 -5.25
C LEU A 76 10.20 -50.07 -6.38
N LYS A 77 10.94 -51.15 -6.10
CA LYS A 77 10.90 -52.37 -6.89
C LYS A 77 9.50 -52.97 -6.76
N ARG A 78 8.84 -53.27 -7.88
CA ARG A 78 7.62 -54.09 -7.88
C ARG A 78 7.96 -55.46 -7.30
N ALA A 79 7.55 -55.69 -6.06
CA ALA A 79 7.55 -57.00 -5.43
C ALA A 79 6.20 -57.67 -5.70
N ASP A 80 6.22 -58.96 -6.03
CA ASP A 80 5.03 -59.74 -6.30
C ASP A 80 4.08 -59.76 -5.09
N ASN A 81 2.79 -59.67 -5.36
CA ASN A 81 1.69 -59.46 -4.39
C ASN A 81 1.54 -60.54 -3.29
N LYS A 82 2.41 -61.57 -3.24
CA LYS A 82 2.37 -62.63 -2.22
C LYS A 82 3.22 -62.31 -0.99
N ASP A 83 4.34 -61.62 -1.13
CA ASP A 83 5.26 -61.37 -0.01
C ASP A 83 4.85 -60.17 0.86
N ILE A 84 3.95 -59.32 0.36
CA ILE A 84 3.43 -58.17 1.12
C ILE A 84 2.41 -58.64 2.17
N PHE A 85 1.59 -59.64 1.86
CA PHE A 85 0.50 -60.09 2.74
C PHE A 85 1.02 -60.76 4.02
N ASP A 86 2.09 -61.54 3.95
CA ASP A 86 2.70 -62.20 5.12
C ASP A 86 3.44 -61.23 6.05
N SER A 87 3.87 -60.07 5.55
CA SER A 87 4.56 -59.05 6.36
C SER A 87 3.62 -58.21 7.23
N PHE A 88 2.35 -58.06 6.81
CA PHE A 88 1.31 -57.33 7.55
C PHE A 88 0.69 -58.13 8.70
N GLU A 89 0.78 -59.46 8.69
CA GLU A 89 0.34 -60.28 9.82
C GLU A 89 1.31 -60.23 11.00
N LYS A 90 2.61 -60.00 10.75
CA LYS A 90 3.63 -59.95 11.80
C LYS A 90 3.75 -58.60 12.53
N THR A 91 3.10 -57.55 12.02
CA THR A 91 3.06 -56.21 12.64
C THR A 91 1.70 -55.84 13.23
N LYS A 92 0.74 -56.76 13.24
CA LYS A 92 -0.57 -56.55 13.87
C LYS A 92 -0.48 -56.77 15.38
N ALA A 93 -0.51 -55.68 16.14
CA ALA A 93 -0.59 -55.73 17.60
C ALA A 93 -1.96 -56.20 18.12
N PHE A 94 -2.99 -56.27 17.27
CA PHE A 94 -4.34 -56.71 17.63
C PHE A 94 -4.98 -57.54 16.52
N SER A 95 -5.66 -58.62 16.90
CA SER A 95 -6.43 -59.46 16.00
C SER A 95 -7.76 -58.79 15.62
N ARG A 96 -8.27 -59.10 14.41
CA ARG A 96 -9.55 -58.56 13.91
C ARG A 96 -10.74 -58.96 14.79
N ASP A 97 -10.59 -60.03 15.57
CA ASP A 97 -11.59 -60.50 16.52
C ASP A 97 -11.49 -59.80 17.89
N GLU A 98 -10.31 -59.31 18.28
CA GLU A 98 -10.14 -58.46 19.48
C GLU A 98 -10.78 -57.08 19.30
N LEU A 99 -10.69 -56.52 18.09
CA LEU A 99 -11.36 -55.26 17.75
C LEU A 99 -12.90 -55.38 17.83
N LYS A 100 -13.46 -56.55 17.47
CA LYS A 100 -14.90 -56.81 17.56
C LYS A 100 -15.39 -57.06 18.98
N GLY A 101 -14.54 -57.60 19.85
CA GLY A 101 -14.82 -57.73 21.29
C GLY A 101 -14.89 -56.37 21.99
N ASN A 102 -14.02 -55.44 21.60
CA ASN A 102 -14.00 -54.09 22.17
C ASN A 102 -15.14 -53.19 21.64
N LEU A 103 -15.66 -53.41 20.43
CA LEU A 103 -16.86 -52.67 19.96
C LEU A 103 -18.11 -52.99 20.79
N LYS A 104 -18.33 -54.26 21.16
CA LYS A 104 -19.50 -54.65 21.98
C LYS A 104 -19.41 -54.18 23.44
N SER A 105 -18.21 -53.84 23.89
CA SER A 105 -17.93 -53.33 25.24
C SER A 105 -18.01 -51.80 25.28
N ALA A 106 -17.65 -51.12 24.17
CA ALA A 106 -17.73 -49.67 24.02
C ALA A 106 -19.16 -49.14 23.75
N GLU A 107 -20.11 -49.99 23.36
CA GLU A 107 -21.54 -49.61 23.24
C GLU A 107 -22.24 -49.41 24.59
N LYS A 108 -21.60 -49.76 25.73
CA LYS A 108 -22.16 -49.60 27.08
C LYS A 108 -21.42 -48.61 27.98
N GLU A 109 -20.41 -47.93 27.47
CA GLU A 109 -19.97 -46.67 28.06
C GLU A 109 -20.69 -45.58 27.28
N SER A 110 -21.76 -45.07 27.88
CA SER A 110 -22.31 -43.77 27.53
C SER A 110 -21.14 -42.80 27.34
N TYR A 111 -20.80 -42.53 26.08
CA TYR A 111 -20.18 -41.27 25.74
C TYR A 111 -21.13 -40.25 26.37
N LYS A 112 -20.70 -39.56 27.42
CA LYS A 112 -21.33 -38.29 27.78
C LYS A 112 -21.35 -37.54 26.47
N GLU A 113 -22.55 -37.34 25.92
CA GLU A 113 -22.74 -36.42 24.81
C GLU A 113 -21.86 -35.22 25.14
N PHE A 114 -20.88 -34.94 24.28
CA PHE A 114 -20.47 -33.55 24.16
C PHE A 114 -21.79 -32.83 23.95
N ASP A 115 -22.20 -32.00 24.93
CA ASP A 115 -23.46 -31.28 24.86
C ASP A 115 -23.51 -30.68 23.46
N ASN A 116 -24.36 -31.24 22.59
CA ASN A 116 -24.39 -30.82 21.20
C ASN A 116 -24.65 -29.32 21.24
N GLU A 117 -23.77 -28.53 20.63
CA GLU A 117 -23.95 -27.08 20.62
C GLU A 117 -25.38 -26.80 20.15
N PRO A 118 -26.13 -25.95 20.87
CA PRO A 118 -27.53 -25.70 20.55
C PRO A 118 -27.63 -25.29 19.08
N SER A 119 -28.55 -25.90 18.34
CA SER A 119 -28.78 -25.60 16.92
C SER A 119 -28.87 -24.08 16.71
N PRO A 120 -28.28 -23.54 15.63
CA PRO A 120 -28.21 -22.10 15.42
C PRO A 120 -29.63 -21.49 15.47
N ASN A 121 -29.76 -20.40 16.21
CA ASN A 121 -31.04 -19.72 16.38
C ASN A 121 -31.46 -19.09 15.05
N VAL A 122 -32.43 -19.70 14.37
CA VAL A 122 -33.03 -19.13 13.15
C VAL A 122 -34.00 -18.04 13.60
N VAL A 123 -33.50 -16.81 13.54
CA VAL A 123 -34.27 -15.62 13.88
C VAL A 123 -35.38 -15.42 12.84
N GLY A 124 -36.63 -15.29 13.28
CA GLY A 124 -37.77 -14.91 12.43
C GLY A 124 -37.73 -13.43 12.02
N ASN A 125 -38.82 -12.89 11.45
CA ASN A 125 -38.90 -11.46 11.11
C ASN A 125 -38.78 -10.58 12.37
N ILE A 126 -37.56 -10.12 12.66
CA ILE A 126 -37.30 -9.10 13.66
C ILE A 126 -37.34 -7.75 12.96
N ASN A 127 -38.24 -6.88 13.45
CA ASN A 127 -38.38 -5.51 12.96
C ASN A 127 -37.87 -4.49 14.00
N ASP A 128 -37.05 -4.92 14.95
CA ASP A 128 -36.53 -4.10 16.05
C ASP A 128 -35.01 -4.18 16.11
N THR A 129 -34.40 -3.07 15.71
CA THR A 129 -32.96 -2.86 15.64
C THR A 129 -32.27 -3.06 17.01
N SER A 130 -32.95 -2.75 18.12
CA SER A 130 -32.42 -2.90 19.49
C SER A 130 -32.17 -4.36 19.86
N LYS A 131 -33.00 -5.28 19.33
CA LYS A 131 -32.82 -6.72 19.51
C LYS A 131 -31.60 -7.22 18.75
N PHE A 132 -31.40 -6.72 17.52
CA PHE A 132 -30.20 -7.03 16.74
C PHE A 132 -28.93 -6.56 17.44
N GLU A 133 -28.92 -5.35 18.00
CA GLU A 133 -27.78 -4.84 18.80
C GLU A 133 -27.43 -5.82 19.93
N THR A 134 -28.43 -6.26 20.69
CA THR A 134 -28.23 -7.24 21.78
C THR A 134 -27.68 -8.57 21.27
N TYR A 135 -28.19 -9.06 20.12
CA TYR A 135 -27.71 -10.30 19.53
C TYR A 135 -26.28 -10.20 19.02
N PHE A 136 -25.91 -9.12 18.35
CA PHE A 136 -24.56 -8.93 17.83
C PHE A 136 -23.54 -8.75 18.94
N VAL A 137 -23.87 -8.00 19.99
CA VAL A 137 -23.02 -7.90 21.19
C VAL A 137 -22.84 -9.28 21.81
N ARG A 138 -23.93 -10.01 22.08
CA ARG A 138 -23.85 -11.34 22.69
C ARG A 138 -23.06 -12.33 21.82
N HIS A 139 -23.30 -12.32 20.51
CA HIS A 139 -22.62 -13.20 19.58
C HIS A 139 -21.11 -12.95 19.59
N PHE A 140 -20.69 -11.69 19.51
CA PHE A 140 -19.27 -11.33 19.54
C PHE A 140 -18.59 -11.78 20.84
N LEU A 141 -19.19 -11.50 22.00
CA LEU A 141 -18.61 -11.85 23.30
C LEU A 141 -18.49 -13.36 23.48
N ASN A 142 -19.46 -14.13 22.97
CA ASN A 142 -19.48 -15.59 23.05
C ASN A 142 -18.41 -16.28 22.17
N GLN A 143 -17.75 -15.57 21.25
CA GLN A 143 -16.64 -16.13 20.47
C GLN A 143 -15.35 -16.29 21.29
N TYR A 144 -15.28 -15.68 22.48
CA TYR A 144 -14.08 -15.66 23.31
C TYR A 144 -14.32 -16.41 24.64
N GLY A 145 -13.33 -17.19 25.08
CA GLY A 145 -13.45 -18.01 26.28
C GLY A 145 -13.57 -17.23 27.60
N ALA A 146 -13.08 -15.99 27.64
CA ALA A 146 -13.24 -15.08 28.77
C ALA A 146 -13.20 -13.63 28.27
N VAL A 147 -14.07 -12.77 28.80
CA VAL A 147 -14.20 -11.38 28.37
C VAL A 147 -14.23 -10.44 29.58
N SER A 148 -13.53 -9.31 29.48
CA SER A 148 -13.52 -8.27 30.53
C SER A 148 -14.73 -7.33 30.42
N LYS A 149 -15.05 -6.62 31.50
CA LYS A 149 -16.11 -5.59 31.48
C LYS A 149 -15.82 -4.45 30.49
N THR A 150 -14.54 -4.13 30.28
CA THR A 150 -14.11 -3.12 29.29
C THR A 150 -14.46 -3.58 27.89
N VAL A 151 -14.11 -4.81 27.52
CA VAL A 151 -14.44 -5.37 26.20
C VAL A 151 -15.95 -5.45 26.01
N GLU A 152 -16.73 -5.82 27.03
CA GLU A 152 -18.19 -5.80 26.96
C GLU A 152 -18.73 -4.38 26.68
N SER A 153 -18.23 -3.38 27.40
CA SER A 153 -18.60 -1.97 27.23
C SER A 153 -18.23 -1.44 25.83
N ASP A 154 -17.01 -1.72 25.37
CA ASP A 154 -16.51 -1.27 24.07
C ASP A 154 -17.27 -1.95 22.93
N THR A 155 -17.61 -3.25 23.09
CA THR A 155 -18.45 -3.98 22.15
C THR A 155 -19.84 -3.33 22.03
N LYS A 156 -20.46 -2.97 23.15
CA LYS A 156 -21.76 -2.28 23.15
C LYS A 156 -21.67 -0.92 22.46
N LEU A 157 -20.66 -0.12 22.83
CA LEU A 157 -20.43 1.21 22.26
C LEU A 157 -20.27 1.14 20.74
N ILE A 158 -19.40 0.26 20.24
CA ILE A 158 -19.14 0.19 18.81
C ILE A 158 -20.32 -0.41 18.04
N THR A 159 -21.00 -1.43 18.59
CA THR A 159 -22.18 -2.02 17.93
C THR A 159 -23.28 -0.99 17.78
N HIS A 160 -23.53 -0.21 18.83
CA HIS A 160 -24.48 0.89 18.79
C HIS A 160 -24.09 1.94 17.74
N ALA A 161 -22.81 2.34 17.69
CA ALA A 161 -22.31 3.29 16.71
C ALA A 161 -22.49 2.79 15.25
N LEU A 162 -22.18 1.52 14.99
CA LEU A 162 -22.32 0.91 13.66
C LEU A 162 -23.79 0.89 13.21
N ILE A 163 -24.69 0.44 14.07
CA ILE A 163 -26.12 0.33 13.75
C ILE A 163 -26.76 1.72 13.59
N SER A 164 -26.48 2.64 14.51
CA SER A 164 -27.03 4.01 14.44
C SER A 164 -26.52 4.78 13.22
N SER A 165 -25.31 4.48 12.75
CA SER A 165 -24.71 5.13 11.57
C SER A 165 -25.34 4.72 10.24
N LEU A 166 -26.19 3.67 10.19
CA LEU A 166 -26.81 3.20 8.95
C LEU A 166 -27.76 4.22 8.32
N ASN A 167 -28.37 5.12 9.10
CA ASN A 167 -29.33 6.14 8.63
C ASN A 167 -30.42 5.57 7.71
N MET A 168 -30.95 4.39 8.06
CA MET A 168 -32.02 3.70 7.35
C MET A 168 -33.28 3.65 8.20
N THR A 169 -34.42 3.30 7.60
CA THR A 169 -35.59 2.92 8.40
C THR A 169 -35.31 1.63 9.16
N ASP A 170 -35.95 1.42 10.31
CA ASP A 170 -35.72 0.21 11.14
C ASP A 170 -35.89 -1.09 10.36
N LYS A 171 -36.88 -1.14 9.45
CA LYS A 171 -37.13 -2.32 8.62
C LYS A 171 -35.98 -2.58 7.63
N GLU A 172 -35.54 -1.56 6.91
CA GLU A 172 -34.42 -1.67 5.95
C GLU A 172 -33.11 -2.00 6.66
N ALA A 173 -32.89 -1.42 7.85
CA ALA A 173 -31.75 -1.73 8.69
C ALA A 173 -31.77 -3.20 9.12
N CYS A 174 -32.91 -3.72 9.59
CA CYS A 174 -33.08 -5.12 9.95
C CYS A 174 -32.81 -6.06 8.75
N ASP A 175 -33.37 -5.77 7.58
CA ASP A 175 -33.14 -6.55 6.35
C ASP A 175 -31.66 -6.56 5.95
N THR A 176 -30.99 -5.41 6.07
CA THR A 176 -29.55 -5.26 5.78
C THR A 176 -28.69 -6.03 6.77
N LEU A 177 -28.99 -5.93 8.08
CA LEU A 177 -28.27 -6.60 9.15
C LEU A 177 -28.47 -8.12 9.16
N MET A 178 -29.54 -8.65 8.56
CA MET A 178 -29.71 -10.09 8.36
C MET A 178 -28.75 -10.68 7.31
N HIS A 179 -28.12 -9.85 6.48
CA HIS A 179 -27.23 -10.32 5.43
C HIS A 179 -25.87 -10.75 5.99
N LEU A 180 -25.42 -11.96 5.63
CA LEU A 180 -24.20 -12.57 6.17
C LEU A 180 -22.94 -11.70 6.01
N MET A 181 -22.73 -11.11 4.82
CA MET A 181 -21.57 -10.23 4.58
C MET A 181 -21.58 -9.01 5.52
N VAL A 182 -22.76 -8.46 5.83
CA VAL A 182 -22.91 -7.31 6.74
C VAL A 182 -22.65 -7.74 8.19
N GLN A 183 -23.11 -8.93 8.58
CA GLN A 183 -22.82 -9.48 9.91
C GLN A 183 -21.33 -9.74 10.11
N GLU A 184 -20.65 -10.30 9.13
CA GLU A 184 -19.21 -10.53 9.19
C GLU A 184 -18.43 -9.20 9.18
N ALA A 185 -18.88 -8.22 8.39
CA ALA A 185 -18.32 -6.87 8.41
C ALA A 185 -18.48 -6.22 9.80
N LEU A 186 -19.65 -6.34 10.43
CA LEU A 186 -19.92 -5.84 11.77
C LEU A 186 -19.00 -6.49 12.81
N GLN A 187 -18.79 -7.81 12.74
CA GLN A 187 -17.88 -8.51 13.65
C GLN A 187 -16.43 -8.08 13.47
N ASN A 188 -15.99 -7.91 12.23
CA ASN A 188 -14.65 -7.41 11.93
C ASN A 188 -14.46 -5.96 12.40
N ALA A 189 -15.48 -5.12 12.29
CA ALA A 189 -15.49 -3.76 12.83
C ALA A 189 -15.38 -3.75 14.36
N GLN A 190 -16.19 -4.57 15.05
CA GLN A 190 -16.11 -4.76 16.50
C GLN A 190 -14.70 -5.19 16.91
N LYS A 191 -14.14 -6.22 16.25
CA LYS A 191 -12.80 -6.74 16.53
C LYS A 191 -11.72 -5.68 16.36
N THR A 192 -11.77 -4.92 15.26
CA THR A 192 -10.81 -3.85 14.97
C THR A 192 -10.81 -2.81 16.09
N TYR A 193 -11.99 -2.30 16.46
CA TYR A 193 -12.11 -1.27 17.50
C TYR A 193 -11.65 -1.78 18.89
N ILE A 194 -12.03 -3.01 19.26
CA ILE A 194 -11.69 -3.57 20.57
C ILE A 194 -10.19 -3.83 20.71
N MET A 195 -9.51 -4.18 19.62
CA MET A 195 -8.05 -4.38 19.63
C MET A 195 -7.28 -3.05 19.69
N MET A 196 -7.87 -1.95 19.23
CA MET A 196 -7.26 -0.62 19.20
C MET A 196 -8.31 0.48 19.44
N PRO A 197 -8.78 0.64 20.70
CA PRO A 197 -9.89 1.54 20.98
C PRO A 197 -9.43 3.00 20.91
N SER A 198 -9.84 3.70 19.86
CA SER A 198 -9.69 5.15 19.72
C SER A 198 -10.84 5.74 18.91
N GLU A 199 -11.10 7.05 19.07
CA GLU A 199 -12.15 7.70 18.27
C GLU A 199 -11.83 7.69 16.76
N CYS A 200 -10.56 7.71 16.38
CA CYS A 200 -10.15 7.57 14.98
C CYS A 200 -10.50 6.19 14.43
N ILE A 201 -10.13 5.11 15.14
CA ILE A 201 -10.45 3.74 14.71
C ILE A 201 -11.96 3.51 14.67
N LYS A 202 -12.71 4.05 15.64
CA LYS A 202 -14.18 4.04 15.62
C LYS A 202 -14.74 4.68 14.36
N GLY A 203 -14.25 5.86 13.98
CA GLY A 203 -14.65 6.55 12.75
C GLY A 203 -14.33 5.73 11.49
N MET A 204 -13.14 5.14 11.41
CA MET A 204 -12.73 4.28 10.31
C MET A 204 -13.64 3.06 10.13
N VAL A 205 -13.88 2.30 11.21
CA VAL A 205 -14.68 1.07 11.11
C VAL A 205 -16.15 1.38 10.85
N VAL A 206 -16.68 2.50 11.37
CA VAL A 206 -18.03 2.97 11.07
C VAL A 206 -18.18 3.29 9.59
N ALA A 207 -17.23 4.00 9.01
CA ALA A 207 -17.26 4.34 7.60
C ALA A 207 -17.12 3.11 6.69
N ALA A 208 -16.19 2.22 7.00
CA ALA A 208 -16.01 0.99 6.24
C ALA A 208 -17.24 0.08 6.33
N PHE A 209 -17.85 -0.03 7.52
CA PHE A 209 -19.10 -0.77 7.70
C PHE A 209 -20.25 -0.14 6.92
N CYS A 210 -20.39 1.19 6.94
CA CYS A 210 -21.41 1.90 6.16
C CYS A 210 -21.25 1.65 4.65
N ASP A 211 -20.03 1.66 4.14
CA ASP A 211 -19.74 1.36 2.74
C ASP A 211 -20.15 -0.08 2.39
N VAL A 212 -19.93 -1.05 3.29
CA VAL A 212 -20.38 -2.44 3.09
C VAL A 212 -21.90 -2.59 3.17
N ALA A 213 -22.54 -1.97 4.16
CA ALA A 213 -23.96 -2.14 4.42
C ALA A 213 -24.85 -1.45 3.38
N ARG A 214 -24.43 -0.29 2.87
CA ARG A 214 -25.18 0.50 1.89
C ARG A 214 -24.83 0.18 0.45
N GLY A 215 -23.64 -0.37 0.21
CA GLY A 215 -23.13 -0.62 -1.12
C GLY A 215 -23.72 -1.85 -1.81
N SER A 216 -23.55 -1.93 -3.12
CA SER A 216 -23.88 -3.13 -3.89
C SER A 216 -22.79 -4.18 -3.70
N ARG A 217 -23.15 -5.47 -3.59
CA ARG A 217 -22.15 -6.54 -3.40
C ARG A 217 -21.17 -6.69 -4.57
N THR A 218 -21.51 -6.16 -5.75
CA THR A 218 -20.66 -6.17 -6.94
C THR A 218 -19.81 -4.91 -7.09
N ASP A 219 -20.03 -3.91 -6.24
CA ASP A 219 -19.32 -2.64 -6.31
C ASP A 219 -17.91 -2.79 -5.73
N THR A 220 -16.92 -2.27 -6.45
CA THR A 220 -15.50 -2.35 -6.08
C THR A 220 -15.26 -1.76 -4.70
N LYS A 221 -15.88 -0.61 -4.40
CA LYS A 221 -15.78 0.06 -3.09
C LYS A 221 -16.28 -0.84 -1.95
N THR A 222 -17.40 -1.52 -2.17
CA THR A 222 -18.03 -2.42 -1.18
C THR A 222 -17.14 -3.61 -0.86
N ILE A 223 -16.55 -4.22 -1.89
CA ILE A 223 -15.64 -5.36 -1.74
C ILE A 223 -14.37 -4.92 -1.00
N ILE A 224 -13.77 -3.79 -1.39
CA ILE A 224 -12.57 -3.26 -0.75
C ILE A 224 -12.83 -2.89 0.71
N ALA A 225 -13.96 -2.25 1.02
CA ALA A 225 -14.32 -1.89 2.39
C ALA A 225 -14.48 -3.14 3.28
N TYR A 226 -15.07 -4.20 2.74
CA TYR A 226 -15.19 -5.48 3.43
C TYR A 226 -13.83 -6.15 3.66
N ASP A 227 -12.94 -6.16 2.66
CA ASP A 227 -11.59 -6.71 2.80
C ASP A 227 -10.73 -5.87 3.76
N ALA A 228 -10.91 -4.54 3.76
CA ALA A 228 -10.26 -3.65 4.72
C ALA A 228 -10.66 -3.99 6.16
N LEU A 229 -11.95 -4.19 6.44
CA LEU A 229 -12.43 -4.62 7.76
C LEU A 229 -11.80 -5.95 8.20
N LYS A 230 -11.53 -6.89 7.28
CA LYS A 230 -10.83 -8.14 7.60
C LYS A 230 -9.34 -7.94 7.90
N SER A 231 -8.73 -6.91 7.34
CA SER A 231 -7.29 -6.67 7.43
C SER A 231 -6.92 -5.81 8.65
N MET A 232 -7.71 -4.78 8.96
CA MET A 232 -7.44 -3.83 10.05
C MET A 232 -7.20 -4.45 11.44
N PRO A 233 -7.88 -5.54 11.89
CA PRO A 233 -7.58 -6.16 13.19
C PRO A 233 -6.16 -6.71 13.33
N ARG A 234 -5.45 -6.88 12.21
CA ARG A 234 -4.08 -7.41 12.14
C ARG A 234 -3.06 -6.30 11.88
N MET A 235 -3.47 -5.04 11.99
CA MET A 235 -2.64 -3.86 11.74
C MET A 235 -2.43 -3.06 13.03
N GLU A 236 -1.36 -2.28 13.05
CA GLU A 236 -1.04 -1.32 14.11
C GLU A 236 -1.30 0.12 13.62
N GLU A 237 -1.40 1.08 14.55
CA GLU A 237 -1.69 2.47 14.19
C GLU A 237 -0.61 3.09 13.27
N ASN A 238 0.65 2.73 13.52
CA ASN A 238 1.80 3.08 12.68
C ASN A 238 1.61 2.71 11.20
N SER A 239 0.87 1.63 10.94
CA SER A 239 0.62 1.10 9.60
C SER A 239 -0.32 2.04 8.85
N PHE A 240 -1.36 2.56 9.51
CA PHE A 240 -2.26 3.55 8.91
C PHE A 240 -1.54 4.85 8.57
N LYS A 241 -0.62 5.30 9.43
CA LYS A 241 0.24 6.47 9.19
C LYS A 241 1.12 6.29 7.95
N ALA A 242 1.79 5.13 7.82
CA ALA A 242 2.61 4.83 6.66
C ALA A 242 1.81 4.79 5.36
N LEU A 243 0.64 4.14 5.36
CA LEU A 243 -0.26 4.12 4.19
C LEU A 243 -0.72 5.53 3.81
N SER A 244 -0.96 6.39 4.81
CA SER A 244 -1.40 7.76 4.60
C SER A 244 -0.33 8.62 3.94
N LEU A 245 0.92 8.54 4.40
CA LEU A 245 2.04 9.24 3.76
C LEU A 245 2.24 8.78 2.31
N LEU A 246 2.11 7.47 2.04
CA LEU A 246 2.17 6.95 0.67
C LEU A 246 1.03 7.53 -0.19
N LEU A 247 -0.21 7.58 0.33
CA LEU A 247 -1.35 8.10 -0.41
C LEU A 247 -1.15 9.59 -0.73
N ILE A 248 -0.72 10.35 0.28
CA ILE A 248 -0.51 11.80 0.19
C ILE A 248 0.53 12.11 -0.90
N PHE A 249 1.69 11.47 -0.90
CA PHE A 249 2.77 11.89 -1.79
C PHE A 249 2.77 11.23 -3.18
N HIS A 250 2.22 10.02 -3.32
CA HIS A 250 2.16 9.35 -4.62
C HIS A 250 0.87 9.57 -5.38
N TYR A 251 -0.24 9.84 -4.69
CA TYR A 251 -1.56 9.81 -5.32
C TYR A 251 -2.37 11.09 -5.08
N SER A 252 -1.98 11.95 -4.14
CA SER A 252 -2.59 13.27 -3.95
C SER A 252 -1.64 14.39 -4.42
N GLY A 253 -1.96 15.00 -5.56
CA GLY A 253 -1.29 16.23 -5.99
C GLY A 253 -1.97 17.42 -5.33
N SER A 254 -1.25 18.24 -4.56
CA SER A 254 -1.79 19.50 -4.06
C SER A 254 -1.41 20.65 -4.98
N SER A 255 -2.41 21.28 -5.59
CA SER A 255 -2.23 22.50 -6.40
C SER A 255 -1.91 23.74 -5.55
N GLU A 256 -2.05 23.65 -4.23
CA GLU A 256 -1.81 24.77 -3.30
C GLU A 256 -0.33 25.01 -3.03
N ILE A 257 0.54 24.03 -3.31
CA ILE A 257 1.98 24.13 -3.09
C ILE A 257 2.58 25.04 -4.17
N THR A 258 2.99 26.25 -3.75
CA THR A 258 3.51 27.29 -4.65
C THR A 258 4.78 27.96 -4.11
N ASP A 259 4.88 28.10 -2.79
CA ASP A 259 5.98 28.78 -2.10
C ASP A 259 6.44 28.06 -0.83
N SER A 260 7.53 28.53 -0.24
CA SER A 260 8.07 27.95 1.01
C SER A 260 7.07 27.98 2.17
N ALA A 261 6.22 29.01 2.28
CA ALA A 261 5.22 29.08 3.33
C ALA A 261 4.07 28.09 3.07
N SER A 262 3.61 27.94 1.83
CA SER A 262 2.63 26.90 1.47
C SER A 262 3.15 25.49 1.75
N ILE A 263 4.42 25.21 1.46
CA ILE A 263 5.03 23.90 1.73
C ILE A 263 5.06 23.64 3.24
N LYS A 264 5.39 24.65 4.03
CA LYS A 264 5.36 24.55 5.50
C LYS A 264 3.94 24.24 6.01
N ARG A 265 2.93 25.00 5.56
CA ARG A 265 1.52 24.76 5.93
C ARG A 265 1.04 23.38 5.50
N TYR A 266 1.45 22.94 4.30
CA TYR A 266 1.16 21.61 3.79
C TYR A 266 1.77 20.53 4.68
N ALA A 267 3.04 20.69 5.10
CA ALA A 267 3.70 19.76 6.01
C ALA A 267 3.03 19.70 7.38
N GLU A 268 2.70 20.86 7.96
CA GLU A 268 2.01 20.96 9.26
C GLU A 268 0.67 20.21 9.25
N LYS A 269 -0.03 20.22 8.12
CA LYS A 269 -1.34 19.59 7.96
C LYS A 269 -1.25 18.11 7.59
N TYR A 270 -0.40 17.74 6.63
CA TYR A 270 -0.40 16.42 6.00
C TYR A 270 0.80 15.53 6.34
N VAL A 271 1.84 16.06 7.01
CA VAL A 271 3.02 15.28 7.40
C VAL A 271 3.09 15.12 8.91
N SER A 272 2.96 16.21 9.66
CA SER A 272 3.08 16.22 11.13
C SER A 272 2.18 15.18 11.83
N PRO A 273 0.91 14.94 11.41
CA PRO A 273 0.07 13.94 12.06
C PRO A 273 0.55 12.50 11.90
N PHE A 274 1.32 12.21 10.85
CA PHE A 274 1.63 10.83 10.43
C PHE A 274 3.11 10.46 10.53
N ILE A 275 4.02 11.43 10.67
CA ILE A 275 5.46 11.16 10.62
C ILE A 275 6.00 10.43 11.85
N ASN A 276 5.34 10.56 13.00
CA ASN A 276 5.79 9.95 14.25
C ASN A 276 5.35 8.49 14.36
N ASP A 277 6.23 7.64 14.86
CA ASP A 277 5.99 6.21 15.11
C ASP A 277 5.60 5.46 13.84
N LEU A 278 6.44 5.51 12.80
CA LEU A 278 6.26 4.69 11.60
C LEU A 278 6.62 3.21 11.89
N PRO A 279 6.14 2.25 11.08
CA PRO A 279 6.43 0.84 11.29
C PRO A 279 7.93 0.56 11.21
N ASP A 280 8.35 -0.48 11.94
CA ASP A 280 9.74 -0.96 11.89
C ASP A 280 10.20 -1.18 10.44
N VAL A 281 11.46 -0.81 10.19
CA VAL A 281 12.04 -0.58 8.86
C VAL A 281 11.67 -1.64 7.82
N TYR A 282 11.61 -2.93 8.16
CA TYR A 282 11.31 -3.99 7.19
C TYR A 282 10.14 -4.88 7.58
N SER A 283 10.08 -5.41 8.81
CA SER A 283 9.03 -6.33 9.25
C SER A 283 7.63 -5.72 9.17
N GLY A 284 7.47 -4.45 9.59
CA GLY A 284 6.19 -3.75 9.52
C GLY A 284 5.68 -3.63 8.08
N TYR A 285 6.57 -3.33 7.13
CA TYR A 285 6.21 -3.22 5.71
C TYR A 285 5.95 -4.60 5.07
N GLN A 286 6.67 -5.65 5.46
CA GLN A 286 6.36 -7.01 5.04
C GLN A 286 4.98 -7.46 5.52
N GLN A 287 4.58 -7.08 6.74
CA GLN A 287 3.24 -7.34 7.24
C GLN A 287 2.19 -6.60 6.42
N LEU A 288 2.43 -5.33 6.07
CA LEU A 288 1.55 -4.58 5.18
C LEU A 288 1.42 -5.22 3.79
N GLU A 289 2.50 -5.78 3.24
CA GLU A 289 2.48 -6.50 1.97
C GLU A 289 1.73 -7.84 2.08
N TYR A 290 1.96 -8.59 3.16
CA TYR A 290 1.25 -9.83 3.47
C TYR A 290 -0.26 -9.60 3.61
N LEU A 291 -0.66 -8.49 4.21
CA LEU A 291 -2.05 -8.07 4.30
C LEU A 291 -2.60 -7.49 2.99
N HIS A 292 -1.78 -7.38 1.94
CA HIS A 292 -2.14 -6.80 0.64
C HIS A 292 -2.51 -5.30 0.68
N CYS A 293 -1.98 -4.53 1.64
CA CYS A 293 -2.14 -3.07 1.70
C CYS A 293 -1.11 -2.34 0.81
N ILE A 294 0.08 -2.93 0.65
CA ILE A 294 1.14 -2.41 -0.21
C ILE A 294 1.68 -3.50 -1.13
N SER A 295 2.40 -3.07 -2.16
CA SER A 295 3.30 -3.91 -2.96
C SER A 295 4.70 -3.33 -2.89
N LEU A 296 5.67 -4.17 -2.52
CA LEU A 296 7.08 -3.78 -2.48
C LEU A 296 7.69 -3.87 -3.88
N GLN A 297 8.16 -2.72 -4.35
CA GLN A 297 8.81 -2.54 -5.63
C GLN A 297 10.30 -2.89 -5.56
N ASN A 298 10.84 -3.29 -6.71
CA ASN A 298 12.28 -3.51 -6.87
C ASN A 298 13.06 -2.21 -7.07
N LYS A 299 12.39 -1.15 -7.54
CA LYS A 299 13.00 0.18 -7.70
C LYS A 299 12.78 0.99 -6.42
N ASP A 300 13.86 1.54 -5.90
CA ASP A 300 13.82 2.53 -4.84
C ASP A 300 13.51 3.92 -5.45
N ILE A 301 12.54 4.62 -4.86
CA ILE A 301 12.17 5.99 -5.21
C ILE A 301 12.40 6.86 -3.97
N ALA A 302 13.50 7.61 -3.98
CA ALA A 302 13.83 8.52 -2.89
C ALA A 302 12.75 9.62 -2.75
N PHE A 303 12.55 10.14 -1.54
CA PHE A 303 11.53 11.16 -1.28
C PHE A 303 11.71 12.40 -2.16
N GLY A 304 12.96 12.79 -2.41
CA GLY A 304 13.26 13.89 -3.30
C GLY A 304 12.89 13.65 -4.76
N GLU A 305 12.96 12.40 -5.24
CA GLU A 305 12.48 12.03 -6.57
C GLU A 305 10.96 12.14 -6.66
N VAL A 306 10.24 11.78 -5.58
CA VAL A 306 8.78 12.00 -5.49
C VAL A 306 8.44 13.47 -5.62
N LEU A 307 9.09 14.35 -4.84
CA LEU A 307 8.87 15.80 -4.92
C LEU A 307 9.24 16.39 -6.29
N HIS A 308 10.33 15.91 -6.90
CA HIS A 308 10.75 16.30 -8.25
C HIS A 308 9.67 16.01 -9.31
N ASN A 309 9.03 14.84 -9.19
CA ASN A 309 8.04 14.37 -10.15
C ASN A 309 6.68 15.02 -9.92
N SER A 310 6.25 15.16 -8.66
CA SER A 310 4.94 15.73 -8.32
C SER A 310 4.90 17.25 -8.41
N TYR A 311 6.03 17.94 -8.15
CA TYR A 311 6.08 19.41 -8.10
C TYR A 311 7.31 19.95 -8.88
N PRO A 312 7.38 19.72 -10.20
CA PRO A 312 8.58 19.96 -10.99
C PRO A 312 9.03 21.42 -11.02
N LEU A 313 8.11 22.39 -11.11
CA LEU A 313 8.51 23.81 -11.12
C LEU A 313 9.10 24.25 -9.78
N ILE A 314 8.83 23.53 -8.69
CA ILE A 314 9.31 23.85 -7.34
C ILE A 314 10.63 23.14 -7.01
N PHE A 315 10.78 21.86 -7.38
CA PHE A 315 11.98 21.09 -7.01
C PHE A 315 12.92 20.84 -8.18
N SER A 316 12.41 20.68 -9.41
CA SER A 316 13.21 20.29 -10.57
C SER A 316 13.98 21.41 -11.25
N TYR A 317 13.62 22.67 -10.99
CA TYR A 317 14.23 23.84 -11.64
C TYR A 317 14.60 24.91 -10.62
N ARG A 318 15.69 25.66 -10.86
CA ARG A 318 16.08 26.78 -9.98
C ARG A 318 15.14 27.98 -10.11
N GLY A 319 14.51 28.15 -11.26
CA GLY A 319 13.74 29.35 -11.60
C GLY A 319 14.55 30.32 -12.45
N ALA A 320 14.18 31.59 -12.40
CA ALA A 320 14.73 32.66 -13.24
C ALA A 320 15.19 33.86 -12.41
N MET A 321 16.03 34.72 -12.99
CA MET A 321 16.34 36.00 -12.36
C MET A 321 15.14 36.94 -12.44
N LYS A 322 14.99 37.80 -11.44
CA LYS A 322 13.88 38.76 -11.40
C LYS A 322 13.87 39.69 -12.62
N SER A 323 15.05 40.10 -13.11
CA SER A 323 15.20 40.93 -14.30
C SER A 323 14.73 40.20 -15.57
N GLU A 324 15.13 38.93 -15.75
CA GLU A 324 14.75 38.11 -16.91
C GLU A 324 13.22 37.94 -17.00
N LEU A 325 12.55 37.74 -15.86
CA LEU A 325 11.09 37.65 -15.83
C LEU A 325 10.42 38.98 -16.18
N LYS A 326 10.97 40.10 -15.67
CA LYS A 326 10.46 41.45 -15.93
C LYS A 326 10.67 41.91 -17.37
N GLU A 327 11.71 41.42 -18.04
CA GLU A 327 11.95 41.68 -19.47
C GLU A 327 10.89 41.01 -20.35
N LEU A 328 10.42 39.82 -19.96
CA LEU A 328 9.38 39.09 -20.70
C LEU A 328 7.97 39.61 -20.42
N TRP A 329 7.69 39.96 -19.16
CA TRP A 329 6.39 40.47 -18.73
C TRP A 329 6.52 41.33 -17.48
N ASN A 330 5.74 42.40 -17.37
CA ASN A 330 5.77 43.28 -16.20
C ASN A 330 5.05 42.65 -15.00
N PHE A 331 5.65 41.62 -14.41
CA PHE A 331 5.16 40.98 -13.18
C PHE A 331 5.29 41.92 -11.98
N ASP A 332 4.21 42.01 -11.21
CA ASP A 332 4.25 42.67 -9.90
C ASP A 332 5.17 41.89 -8.95
N ASP A 333 5.93 42.63 -8.16
CA ASP A 333 6.89 42.07 -7.21
C ASP A 333 6.23 41.21 -6.13
N SER A 334 4.93 41.40 -5.88
CA SER A 334 4.12 40.60 -4.95
C SER A 334 3.75 39.22 -5.49
N ILE A 335 3.80 39.01 -6.81
CA ILE A 335 3.43 37.75 -7.45
C ILE A 335 4.63 36.81 -7.54
N LEU A 336 5.83 37.37 -7.67
CA LEU A 336 7.06 36.59 -7.80
C LEU A 336 7.44 35.94 -6.48
N VAL A 337 7.62 34.63 -6.50
CA VAL A 337 7.95 33.83 -5.32
C VAL A 337 9.45 33.57 -5.27
N PRO A 338 10.13 33.78 -4.13
CA PRO A 338 11.52 33.37 -3.97
C PRO A 338 11.67 31.86 -4.18
N SER A 339 12.64 31.46 -5.00
CA SER A 339 12.97 30.06 -5.18
C SER A 339 13.52 29.45 -3.90
N LEU A 340 13.27 28.14 -3.70
CA LEU A 340 13.94 27.35 -2.67
C LEU A 340 15.46 27.31 -2.87
N TYR A 341 15.90 27.54 -4.12
CA TYR A 341 17.29 27.68 -4.50
C TYR A 341 17.68 29.15 -4.47
N ASN A 342 18.74 29.49 -3.73
CA ASN A 342 19.17 30.87 -3.48
C ASN A 342 19.29 31.71 -4.78
N SER A 343 18.90 32.99 -4.67
CA SER A 343 19.07 34.04 -5.70
C SER A 343 18.19 33.94 -6.96
N TYR A 344 17.20 33.03 -6.98
CA TYR A 344 16.24 32.90 -8.09
C TYR A 344 14.80 33.16 -7.65
N TYR A 345 13.94 33.41 -8.63
CA TYR A 345 12.50 33.60 -8.46
C TYR A 345 11.71 32.62 -9.34
N LYS A 346 10.49 32.34 -8.91
CA LYS A 346 9.54 31.43 -9.55
C LYS A 346 8.16 32.08 -9.66
N LEU A 347 7.33 31.48 -10.49
CA LEU A 347 5.91 31.76 -10.55
C LEU A 347 5.17 30.80 -9.60
N PRO A 348 4.03 31.22 -9.01
CA PRO A 348 3.26 30.42 -8.07
C PRO A 348 2.48 29.32 -8.81
N ALA A 349 3.21 28.32 -9.31
CA ALA A 349 2.69 27.14 -9.97
C ALA A 349 3.59 25.95 -9.65
N SER A 350 3.00 24.79 -9.37
CA SER A 350 3.75 23.57 -9.06
C SER A 350 4.20 22.80 -10.31
N ASP A 351 3.39 22.81 -11.36
CA ASP A 351 3.61 22.15 -12.64
C ASP A 351 3.16 23.02 -13.83
N ASP A 352 3.38 22.52 -15.05
CA ASP A 352 3.04 23.24 -16.27
C ASP A 352 1.52 23.37 -16.49
N SER A 353 0.70 22.51 -15.88
CA SER A 353 -0.76 22.58 -15.98
C SER A 353 -1.30 23.76 -15.18
N LEU A 354 -0.83 23.96 -13.95
CA LEU A 354 -1.18 25.13 -13.14
C LEU A 354 -0.55 26.42 -13.66
N LEU A 355 0.56 26.31 -14.38
CA LEU A 355 1.20 27.46 -15.02
C LEU A 355 0.31 28.07 -16.13
N ASP A 356 -0.46 27.24 -16.83
CA ASP A 356 -1.42 27.72 -17.83
C ASP A 356 -2.55 28.52 -17.17
N GLU A 357 -3.11 28.01 -16.07
CA GLU A 357 -4.10 28.72 -15.25
C GLU A 357 -3.54 30.04 -14.71
N PHE A 358 -2.28 30.04 -14.28
CA PHE A 358 -1.58 31.23 -13.83
C PHE A 358 -1.49 32.28 -14.95
N PHE A 359 -1.15 31.89 -16.18
CA PHE A 359 -1.09 32.83 -17.30
C PHE A 359 -2.43 33.47 -17.60
N ASP A 360 -3.50 32.67 -17.60
CA ASP A 360 -4.85 33.15 -17.89
C ASP A 360 -5.34 34.11 -16.80
N LYS A 361 -5.07 33.79 -15.52
CA LYS A 361 -5.40 34.66 -14.37
C LYS A 361 -4.67 36.00 -14.41
N ASN A 362 -3.45 36.04 -14.96
CA ASN A 362 -2.64 37.25 -15.07
C ASN A 362 -2.78 37.97 -16.43
N GLY A 363 -3.73 37.54 -17.27
CA GLY A 363 -4.00 38.18 -18.56
C GLY A 363 -2.90 38.03 -19.60
N ILE A 364 -2.05 37.02 -19.47
CA ILE A 364 -0.98 36.71 -20.43
C ILE A 364 -1.58 35.80 -21.50
N TYR A 365 -1.99 36.37 -22.63
CA TYR A 365 -2.62 35.58 -23.71
C TYR A 365 -1.70 35.33 -24.93
N ASP A 366 -0.58 36.05 -25.04
CA ASP A 366 0.36 35.85 -26.15
C ASP A 366 1.12 34.53 -25.99
N GLU A 367 0.85 33.58 -26.89
CA GLU A 367 1.50 32.27 -26.93
C GLU A 367 3.03 32.36 -27.07
N LYS A 368 3.56 33.39 -27.74
CA LYS A 368 5.01 33.58 -27.79
C LYS A 368 5.54 33.92 -26.41
N ILE A 369 4.90 34.84 -25.69
CA ILE A 369 5.32 35.23 -24.34
C ILE A 369 5.19 34.04 -23.39
N LYS A 370 4.06 33.31 -23.41
CA LYS A 370 3.89 32.06 -22.64
C LYS A 370 5.03 31.07 -22.92
N HIS A 371 5.39 30.87 -24.19
CA HIS A 371 6.48 29.96 -24.56
C HIS A 371 7.85 30.41 -24.02
N HIS A 372 8.19 31.69 -24.13
CA HIS A 372 9.45 32.21 -23.60
C HIS A 372 9.52 32.12 -22.07
N ILE A 373 8.42 32.39 -21.36
CA ILE A 373 8.36 32.24 -19.90
C ILE A 373 8.56 30.78 -19.51
N ARG A 374 7.87 29.83 -20.16
CA ARG A 374 8.09 28.40 -19.91
C ARG A 374 9.54 28.01 -20.15
N ALA A 375 10.09 28.35 -21.32
CA ALA A 375 11.48 28.06 -21.66
C ALA A 375 12.47 28.62 -20.63
N LEU A 376 12.21 29.83 -20.11
CA LEU A 376 13.02 30.45 -19.07
C LEU A 376 12.90 29.70 -17.74
N LEU A 377 11.71 29.29 -17.32
CA LEU A 377 11.50 28.51 -16.08
C LEU A 377 12.18 27.14 -16.14
N HIS A 378 12.18 26.47 -17.31
CA HIS A 378 12.85 25.19 -17.49
C HIS A 378 14.36 25.29 -17.82
N SER A 379 14.89 26.50 -18.02
CA SER A 379 16.26 26.71 -18.50
C SER A 379 17.35 26.21 -17.54
N ARG A 380 17.03 26.10 -16.24
CA ARG A 380 17.98 25.80 -15.16
C ARG A 380 17.54 24.58 -14.36
N PRO A 381 17.65 23.37 -14.92
CA PRO A 381 17.32 22.14 -14.21
C PRO A 381 18.28 21.92 -13.03
N VAL A 382 17.75 21.33 -11.97
CA VAL A 382 18.48 20.90 -10.78
C VAL A 382 18.55 19.37 -10.82
N ALA A 383 19.73 18.82 -10.60
CA ALA A 383 19.86 17.39 -10.36
C ALA A 383 19.53 17.11 -8.90
N TYR A 384 18.83 16.01 -8.62
CA TYR A 384 18.53 15.62 -7.25
C TYR A 384 19.82 15.36 -6.46
N ASP A 385 20.02 16.11 -5.38
CA ASP A 385 21.02 15.83 -4.34
C ASP A 385 20.31 15.69 -2.99
N ARG A 386 20.48 14.52 -2.36
CA ARG A 386 19.88 14.18 -1.07
C ARG A 386 20.27 15.16 0.03
N LYS A 387 21.53 15.60 0.07
CA LYS A 387 22.04 16.48 1.15
C LYS A 387 21.53 17.91 1.00
N GLU A 388 21.58 18.44 -0.22
CA GLU A 388 21.03 19.76 -0.52
C GLU A 388 19.53 19.81 -0.24
N LEU A 389 18.78 18.79 -0.68
CA LEU A 389 17.34 18.72 -0.41
C LEU A 389 17.03 18.64 1.09
N ASN A 390 17.76 17.83 1.86
CA ASN A 390 17.56 17.73 3.31
C ASN A 390 17.79 19.08 4.00
N HIS A 391 18.80 19.85 3.55
CA HIS A 391 19.03 21.21 4.04
C HIS A 391 17.90 22.18 3.66
N ILE A 392 17.41 22.11 2.42
CA ILE A 392 16.27 22.93 1.96
C ILE A 392 15.02 22.60 2.77
N LEU A 393 14.63 21.33 2.85
CA LEU A 393 13.45 20.89 3.60
C LEU A 393 13.57 21.24 5.09
N GLY A 394 14.74 21.06 5.69
CA GLY A 394 15.00 21.42 7.09
C GLY A 394 14.89 22.91 7.40
N LYS A 395 15.08 23.80 6.42
CA LYS A 395 14.78 25.23 6.58
C LYS A 395 13.29 25.54 6.56
N ILE A 396 12.50 24.71 5.88
CA ILE A 396 11.06 24.90 5.71
C ILE A 396 10.30 24.29 6.90
N SER A 397 10.53 23.01 7.18
CA SER A 397 9.90 22.26 8.27
C SER A 397 10.79 21.11 8.73
N ASN A 398 10.91 20.93 10.05
CA ASN A 398 11.60 19.79 10.63
C ASN A 398 10.93 18.46 10.25
N ASP A 399 9.61 18.46 10.11
CA ASP A 399 8.85 17.24 9.81
C ASP A 399 9.11 16.75 8.38
N LEU A 400 9.34 17.65 7.42
CA LEU A 400 9.75 17.28 6.07
C LEU A 400 11.17 16.70 6.03
N LYS A 401 12.06 17.23 6.88
CA LYS A 401 13.41 16.70 7.02
C LYS A 401 13.37 15.29 7.60
N MET A 402 12.60 15.09 8.68
CA MET A 402 12.37 13.77 9.28
C MET A 402 11.72 12.81 8.28
N LEU A 403 10.72 13.25 7.54
CA LEU A 403 10.08 12.45 6.49
C LEU A 403 11.08 12.02 5.43
N GLN A 404 11.96 12.89 4.95
CA GLN A 404 13.00 12.47 4.00
C GLN A 404 13.91 11.39 4.60
N GLU A 405 14.30 11.54 5.87
CA GLU A 405 15.17 10.57 6.56
C GLU A 405 14.47 9.21 6.71
N GLU A 406 13.26 9.19 7.23
CA GLU A 406 12.45 7.96 7.41
C GLU A 406 12.10 7.32 6.06
N TRP A 407 11.76 8.11 5.05
CA TRP A 407 11.41 7.60 3.73
C TRP A 407 12.61 6.99 3.02
N ASP A 408 13.73 7.71 2.99
CA ASP A 408 14.93 7.28 2.28
C ASP A 408 15.68 6.17 3.00
N THR A 409 15.52 6.00 4.33
CA THR A 409 16.14 4.90 5.09
C THR A 409 15.22 3.69 5.26
N GLY A 410 13.91 3.93 5.38
CA GLY A 410 12.86 2.94 5.50
C GLY A 410 12.42 2.30 4.18
N MET A 411 11.29 1.59 4.23
CA MET A 411 10.70 0.90 3.07
C MET A 411 9.63 1.71 2.36
N LEU A 412 9.30 2.93 2.81
CA LEU A 412 8.41 3.84 2.06
C LEU A 412 8.92 4.06 0.64
N ARG A 413 10.23 4.23 0.45
CA ARG A 413 10.86 4.36 -0.88
C ARG A 413 10.63 3.19 -1.83
N ARG A 414 10.23 2.03 -1.32
CA ARG A 414 9.94 0.81 -2.10
C ARG A 414 8.46 0.45 -2.09
N SER A 415 7.63 1.20 -1.39
CA SER A 415 6.23 0.82 -1.19
C SER A 415 5.33 1.52 -2.20
N SER A 416 4.47 0.75 -2.85
CA SER A 416 3.34 1.28 -3.63
C SER A 416 2.04 0.82 -3.00
N LEU A 417 0.99 1.65 -3.02
CA LEU A 417 -0.29 1.27 -2.43
C LEU A 417 -1.06 0.34 -3.36
N THR A 418 -1.72 -0.66 -2.77
CA THR A 418 -2.81 -1.38 -3.44
C THR A 418 -4.12 -0.60 -3.29
N LEU A 419 -5.17 -1.00 -4.00
CA LEU A 419 -6.50 -0.38 -3.84
C LEU A 419 -7.01 -0.45 -2.40
N MET A 420 -6.74 -1.57 -1.69
CA MET A 420 -7.12 -1.71 -0.28
C MET A 420 -6.29 -0.78 0.61
N GLY A 421 -4.98 -0.65 0.37
CA GLY A 421 -4.13 0.30 1.08
C GLY A 421 -4.56 1.76 0.86
N MET A 422 -4.93 2.12 -0.37
CA MET A 422 -5.46 3.45 -0.69
C MET A 422 -6.77 3.72 0.05
N TYR A 423 -7.69 2.75 0.09
CA TYR A 423 -8.96 2.88 0.81
C TYR A 423 -8.73 3.08 2.32
N ILE A 424 -7.89 2.25 2.94
CA ILE A 424 -7.56 2.36 4.37
C ILE A 424 -6.89 3.71 4.69
N ALA A 425 -5.93 4.13 3.88
CA ALA A 425 -5.27 5.43 4.02
C ALA A 425 -6.28 6.58 3.91
N HIS A 426 -7.17 6.51 2.92
CA HIS A 426 -8.17 7.54 2.69
C HIS A 426 -9.11 7.71 3.90
N ILE A 427 -9.65 6.61 4.44
CA ILE A 427 -10.52 6.70 5.62
C ILE A 427 -9.75 7.21 6.84
N TYR A 428 -8.49 6.78 7.05
CA TYR A 428 -7.69 7.24 8.19
C TYR A 428 -7.38 8.74 8.10
N ILE A 429 -6.98 9.22 6.93
CA ILE A 429 -6.71 10.65 6.72
C ILE A 429 -7.98 11.47 6.97
N ARG A 430 -9.15 11.00 6.52
CA ARG A 430 -10.41 11.69 6.78
C ARG A 430 -10.68 11.80 8.28
N GLU A 431 -10.45 10.74 9.06
CA GLU A 431 -10.69 10.79 10.50
C GLU A 431 -9.66 11.65 11.26
N VAL A 432 -8.41 11.74 10.78
CA VAL A 432 -7.35 12.52 11.44
C VAL A 432 -7.38 14.01 11.04
N ILE A 433 -7.55 14.31 9.75
CA ILE A 433 -7.46 15.67 9.20
C ILE A 433 -8.86 16.29 8.98
N GLY A 434 -9.91 15.47 8.83
CA GLY A 434 -11.26 15.95 8.53
C GLY A 434 -11.51 16.23 7.05
N GLU A 435 -10.62 15.77 6.15
CA GLU A 435 -10.70 16.03 4.71
C GLU A 435 -10.83 14.78 3.86
N ASN A 436 -11.58 14.90 2.76
CA ASN A 436 -11.80 13.83 1.81
C ASN A 436 -10.92 14.01 0.58
N PHE A 437 -10.05 13.04 0.33
CA PHE A 437 -9.31 12.94 -0.91
C PHE A 437 -10.16 12.27 -1.99
N ASP A 438 -10.19 12.82 -3.20
CA ASP A 438 -10.86 12.17 -4.31
C ASP A 438 -10.02 10.99 -4.80
N ILE A 439 -10.46 9.78 -4.44
CA ILE A 439 -9.89 8.51 -4.90
C ILE A 439 -10.77 7.80 -5.93
N SER A 440 -11.84 8.45 -6.41
CA SER A 440 -12.84 7.85 -7.32
C SER A 440 -12.26 7.48 -8.68
N HIS A 441 -11.09 8.01 -9.04
CA HIS A 441 -10.39 7.56 -10.24
C HIS A 441 -9.82 6.13 -10.10
N TRP A 442 -9.62 5.68 -8.86
CA TRP A 442 -8.96 4.42 -8.54
C TRP A 442 -9.91 3.34 -8.00
N ILE A 443 -11.02 3.75 -7.37
CA ILE A 443 -12.09 2.89 -6.82
C ILE A 443 -13.35 3.10 -7.64
#